data_AF-A0A6I7R237-F1
#
_entry.id   AF-A0A6I7R237-F1
#
_cell.length_a   1.000
_cell.length_b   1.000
_cell.length_c   1.000
_cell.angle_alpha   90.00
_cell.angle_beta   90.00
_cell.angle_gamma   90.00
#
_symmetry.space_group_name_H-M   'P 1'
#
loop_
_entity.id
_entity.type
_entity.pdbx_description
1 polymer ?
#
loop_
_entity_poly.entity_id
_entity_poly.type
_entity_poly.pdbx_seq_one_letter_code
_entity_poly.pdbx_strand_id
1 'polypeptide(L)'
;MNHLLFFLFISFSFYLIGPGRYQLAEYISKNKKNKKYNLHTATYKKYNQILRTKNKFYQSLSFDGKRKFITRLIEFNKTKSYSGQKGLEITEEMKILVAASAIQLTFGLKNFLMRNIEKINLYPESFYIPAHRIKGVFPPPKKGEEEWVKIRGKTSTKGVIGLSWKDFQIGYDIPDDNYNLGLHEMAHALKLSLEKGYDFDNNFSFYLDHWLDVGLQQFKKVKSGDSSFLRAYGGTNKHEFFAVCIEFFFESPIAFKKELPDIFNHLCVLLNLNPINDKDDFKLDPSYIERVNLIPGRIPIPEKIEKNYKYHSWHWTLTFVILGLFPGFIGFILLSTITEVPFWVIILIGFSLVLLAFATQYRFLSNNNVLKWRGFLAYSIIGVMPFFTMIYLLLNFIFSSSAYEEVYFIDEVEFKRGEIVVELAGGQYRNKAQYRTLRITHQDTYFQKRPEKVSIKFAEGLFGHRVYKGTKFTGFTLN
;
A
#
# COMPACT_ATOMS: atom_id res chain seq x y z
N MET A 1 1.98 22.34 32.72
CA MET A 1 2.37 23.05 31.47
C MET A 1 3.60 22.45 30.79
N ASN A 2 4.68 22.11 31.52
CA ASN A 2 5.94 21.60 30.94
C ASN A 2 5.83 20.26 30.18
N HIS A 3 4.92 19.36 30.59
CA HIS A 3 4.72 18.09 29.87
C HIS A 3 3.99 18.28 28.53
N LEU A 4 3.08 19.25 28.42
CA LEU A 4 2.31 19.50 27.21
C LEU A 4 3.21 19.99 26.06
N LEU A 5 4.15 20.89 26.35
CA LEU A 5 5.13 21.40 25.39
C LEU A 5 6.14 20.33 24.96
N PHE A 6 6.58 19.48 25.89
CA PHE A 6 7.49 18.37 25.59
C PHE A 6 6.85 17.33 24.66
N PHE A 7 5.56 17.02 24.84
CA PHE A 7 4.82 16.07 23.99
C PHE A 7 4.40 16.66 22.64
N LEU A 8 4.12 17.96 22.57
CA LEU A 8 3.95 18.68 21.29
C LEU A 8 5.24 18.67 20.47
N PHE A 9 6.40 18.83 21.13
CA PHE A 9 7.72 18.76 20.49
C PHE A 9 8.02 17.35 19.96
N ILE A 10 7.72 16.30 20.72
CA ILE A 10 7.88 14.90 20.25
C ILE A 10 6.93 14.59 19.08
N SER A 11 5.67 15.03 19.14
CA SER A 11 4.70 14.83 18.05
C SER A 11 5.10 15.57 16.77
N PHE A 12 5.63 16.80 16.91
CA PHE A 12 6.18 17.57 15.80
C PHE A 12 7.45 16.91 15.22
N SER A 13 8.28 16.31 16.09
CA SER A 13 9.47 15.55 15.68
C SER A 13 9.10 14.31 14.87
N PHE A 14 8.07 13.56 15.28
CA PHE A 14 7.56 12.40 14.51
C PHE A 14 6.91 12.79 13.18
N TYR A 15 6.22 13.94 13.13
CA TYR A 15 5.66 14.50 11.90
C TYR A 15 6.76 14.84 10.87
N LEU A 16 7.92 15.33 11.33
CA LEU A 16 9.08 15.64 10.49
C LEU A 16 9.86 14.39 10.02
N ILE A 17 9.82 13.29 10.77
CA ILE A 17 10.56 12.05 10.45
C ILE A 17 9.82 11.15 9.43
N GLY A 18 8.50 11.29 9.30
CA GLY A 18 7.66 10.53 8.36
C GLY A 18 8.02 10.68 6.87
N PRO A 19 8.21 11.90 6.35
CA PRO A 19 8.67 12.14 4.97
C PRO A 19 10.13 11.71 4.77
N GLY A 20 10.95 11.84 5.81
CA GLY A 20 12.40 11.57 5.77
C GLY A 20 12.74 10.10 5.51
N ARG A 21 11.91 9.15 5.92
CA ARG A 21 12.16 7.71 5.67
C ARG A 21 11.94 7.29 4.23
N TYR A 22 10.96 7.88 3.54
CA TYR A 22 10.76 7.67 2.10
C TYR A 22 11.88 8.33 1.30
N GLN A 23 12.28 9.55 1.68
CA GLN A 23 13.41 10.24 1.04
C GLN A 23 14.74 9.55 1.34
N LEU A 24 14.95 8.95 2.52
CA LEU A 24 16.16 8.20 2.85
C LEU A 24 16.22 6.85 2.12
N ALA A 25 15.10 6.15 1.95
CA ALA A 25 15.01 4.96 1.11
C ALA A 25 15.25 5.30 -0.38
N GLU A 26 14.73 6.44 -0.85
CA GLU A 26 14.97 6.97 -2.19
C GLU A 26 16.42 7.50 -2.36
N TYR A 27 17.03 8.03 -1.31
CA TYR A 27 18.42 8.50 -1.26
C TYR A 27 19.41 7.34 -1.23
N ILE A 28 19.15 6.29 -0.43
CA ILE A 28 19.93 5.04 -0.43
C ILE A 28 19.77 4.30 -1.78
N SER A 29 18.58 4.36 -2.38
CA SER A 29 18.34 3.91 -3.76
C SER A 29 19.10 4.74 -4.80
N LYS A 30 19.11 6.07 -4.66
CA LYS A 30 19.87 7.00 -5.53
C LYS A 30 21.38 6.84 -5.36
N ASN A 31 21.91 6.63 -4.16
CA ASN A 31 23.34 6.41 -3.94
C ASN A 31 23.83 5.01 -4.37
N LYS A 32 22.92 4.06 -4.62
CA LYS A 32 23.23 2.83 -5.37
C LYS A 32 23.37 3.05 -6.88
N LYS A 33 22.94 4.20 -7.43
CA LYS A 33 22.95 4.49 -8.89
C LYS A 33 24.34 4.75 -9.48
N ASN A 34 25.39 4.82 -8.67
CA ASN A 34 26.77 4.98 -9.17
C ASN A 34 27.57 3.69 -9.24
N LYS A 35 26.96 2.51 -9.09
CA LYS A 35 27.59 1.26 -9.54
C LYS A 35 27.36 1.13 -11.05
N LYS A 36 28.22 1.79 -11.85
CA LYS A 36 28.42 1.49 -13.28
C LYS A 36 28.44 -0.03 -13.41
N TYR A 37 27.52 -0.58 -14.18
CA TYR A 37 27.10 -1.99 -14.19
C TYR A 37 28.28 -3.00 -14.12
N ASN A 38 28.74 -3.39 -12.93
CA ASN A 38 29.86 -4.32 -12.77
C ASN A 38 29.40 -5.76 -13.02
N LEU A 39 29.22 -6.09 -14.30
CA LEU A 39 28.94 -7.41 -14.84
C LEU A 39 30.24 -8.19 -15.02
N HIS A 40 30.30 -9.40 -14.46
CA HIS A 40 31.42 -10.29 -14.71
C HIS A 40 31.47 -10.68 -16.21
N THR A 41 32.66 -10.65 -16.80
CA THR A 41 32.87 -10.83 -18.25
C THR A 41 32.30 -12.14 -18.79
N ALA A 42 32.45 -13.26 -18.05
CA ALA A 42 31.92 -14.55 -18.47
C ALA A 42 30.38 -14.57 -18.49
N THR A 43 29.75 -13.96 -17.48
CA THR A 43 28.28 -13.84 -17.40
C THR A 43 27.75 -12.99 -18.54
N TYR A 44 28.39 -11.84 -18.80
CA TYR A 44 28.02 -10.99 -19.93
C TYR A 44 28.10 -11.75 -21.25
N LYS A 45 29.22 -12.45 -21.52
CA LYS A 45 29.41 -13.23 -22.76
C LYS A 45 28.29 -14.27 -22.96
N LYS A 46 27.96 -15.05 -21.93
CA LYS A 46 26.90 -16.08 -21.98
C LYS A 46 25.53 -15.48 -22.30
N TYR A 47 25.11 -14.45 -21.55
CA TYR A 47 23.80 -13.83 -21.74
C TYR A 47 23.71 -13.11 -23.09
N ASN A 48 24.78 -12.40 -23.47
CA ASN A 48 24.87 -11.70 -24.74
C ASN A 48 24.78 -12.68 -25.93
N GLN A 49 25.39 -13.86 -25.84
CA GLN A 49 25.32 -14.88 -26.91
C GLN A 49 23.88 -15.32 -27.18
N ILE A 50 23.12 -15.66 -26.13
CA ILE A 50 21.72 -16.11 -26.24
C ILE A 50 20.83 -14.96 -26.73
N LEU A 51 20.96 -13.76 -26.16
CA LEU A 51 20.09 -12.64 -26.49
C LEU A 51 20.35 -12.09 -27.90
N ARG A 52 21.60 -12.15 -28.40
CA ARG A 52 21.92 -11.74 -29.78
C ARG A 52 21.31 -12.64 -30.84
N THR A 53 21.03 -13.91 -30.53
CA THR A 53 20.41 -14.82 -31.49
C THR A 53 18.89 -14.78 -31.40
N LYS A 54 18.34 -14.60 -30.20
CA LYS A 54 16.90 -14.80 -29.94
C LYS A 54 16.08 -13.55 -29.68
N ASN A 55 16.67 -12.37 -29.46
CA ASN A 55 15.90 -11.16 -29.13
C ASN A 55 16.30 -9.97 -30.02
N LYS A 56 15.44 -9.61 -31.00
CA LYS A 56 15.68 -8.51 -31.95
C LYS A 56 15.83 -7.15 -31.25
N PHE A 57 15.00 -6.86 -30.24
CA PHE A 57 15.12 -5.63 -29.47
C PHE A 57 16.51 -5.49 -28.85
N TYR A 58 17.03 -6.56 -28.24
CA TYR A 58 18.37 -6.60 -27.66
C TYR A 58 19.48 -6.48 -28.72
N GLN A 59 19.29 -7.04 -29.92
CA GLN A 59 20.28 -6.96 -30.99
C GLN A 59 20.59 -5.50 -31.37
N SER A 60 19.56 -4.66 -31.44
CA SER A 60 19.67 -3.24 -31.81
C SER A 60 20.28 -2.34 -30.73
N LEU A 61 20.35 -2.79 -29.48
CA LEU A 61 20.92 -1.99 -28.40
C LEU A 61 22.42 -1.72 -28.60
N SER A 62 22.85 -0.53 -28.19
CA SER A 62 24.23 -0.13 -28.01
C SER A 62 24.94 -1.02 -26.99
N PHE A 63 26.27 -0.88 -26.88
CA PHE A 63 27.03 -1.63 -25.88
C PHE A 63 26.56 -1.34 -24.44
N ASP A 64 26.30 -0.08 -24.11
CA ASP A 64 25.81 0.32 -22.79
C ASP A 64 24.36 -0.11 -22.57
N GLY A 65 23.52 -0.01 -23.61
CA GLY A 65 22.16 -0.53 -23.62
C GLY A 65 22.11 -2.03 -23.32
N LYS A 66 22.97 -2.82 -23.96
CA LYS A 66 23.13 -4.27 -23.72
C LYS A 66 23.55 -4.58 -22.28
N ARG A 67 24.51 -3.82 -21.72
CA ARG A 67 24.92 -3.98 -20.31
C ARG A 67 23.79 -3.64 -19.34
N LYS A 68 23.07 -2.54 -19.58
CA LYS A 68 21.88 -2.17 -18.80
C LYS A 68 20.84 -3.29 -18.85
N PHE A 69 20.54 -3.81 -20.05
CA PHE A 69 19.57 -4.87 -20.26
C PHE A 69 19.93 -6.14 -19.48
N ILE A 70 21.16 -6.66 -19.65
CA ILE A 70 21.60 -7.88 -18.96
C ILE A 70 21.60 -7.67 -17.44
N THR A 71 22.03 -6.51 -16.95
CA THR A 71 22.05 -6.25 -15.50
C THR A 71 20.63 -6.33 -14.92
N ARG A 72 19.68 -5.62 -15.56
CA ARG A 72 18.29 -5.63 -15.13
C ARG A 72 17.68 -7.03 -15.20
N LEU A 73 18.02 -7.79 -16.24
CA LEU A 73 17.56 -9.17 -16.42
C LEU A 73 18.06 -10.07 -15.28
N ILE A 74 19.34 -9.98 -14.91
CA ILE A 74 19.89 -10.73 -13.77
C ILE A 74 19.19 -10.33 -12.47
N GLU A 75 18.94 -9.04 -12.24
CA GLU A 75 18.23 -8.56 -11.05
C GLU A 75 16.77 -9.03 -11.03
N PHE A 76 16.09 -9.04 -12.17
CA PHE A 76 14.76 -9.60 -12.31
C PHE A 76 14.76 -11.08 -11.93
N ASN A 77 15.65 -11.90 -12.50
CA ASN A 77 15.75 -13.33 -12.23
C ASN A 77 15.99 -13.66 -10.75
N LYS A 78 16.76 -12.84 -10.03
CA LYS A 78 16.97 -13.03 -8.58
C LYS A 78 15.69 -12.94 -7.75
N THR A 79 14.65 -12.32 -8.29
CA THR A 79 13.36 -12.13 -7.61
C THR A 79 12.29 -13.13 -8.08
N LYS A 80 12.65 -14.11 -8.91
CA LYS A 80 11.71 -15.03 -9.55
C LYS A 80 12.07 -16.48 -9.28
N SER A 81 11.05 -17.30 -9.07
CA SER A 81 11.14 -18.76 -9.04
C SER A 81 10.57 -19.34 -10.33
N TYR A 82 11.26 -20.31 -10.92
CA TYR A 82 10.84 -20.98 -12.14
C TYR A 82 10.46 -22.42 -11.84
N SER A 83 9.35 -22.88 -12.41
CA SER A 83 8.88 -24.25 -12.21
C SER A 83 8.41 -24.84 -13.53
N GLY A 84 9.08 -25.91 -13.96
CA GLY A 84 8.68 -26.68 -15.11
C GLY A 84 7.51 -27.59 -14.78
N GLN A 85 6.52 -27.63 -15.66
CA GLN A 85 5.30 -28.40 -15.50
C GLN A 85 5.31 -29.56 -16.50
N LYS A 86 4.58 -30.63 -16.20
CA LYS A 86 4.47 -31.82 -17.09
C LYS A 86 5.84 -32.38 -17.52
N GLY A 87 6.80 -32.44 -16.60
CA GLY A 87 8.13 -32.99 -16.87
C GLY A 87 9.08 -32.06 -17.65
N LEU A 88 8.69 -30.81 -17.93
CA LEU A 88 9.61 -29.84 -18.56
C LEU A 88 10.76 -29.51 -17.61
N GLU A 89 12.00 -29.76 -18.03
CA GLU A 89 13.18 -29.30 -17.32
C GLU A 89 13.46 -27.83 -17.64
N ILE A 90 13.61 -27.00 -16.61
CA ILE A 90 13.88 -25.57 -16.80
C ILE A 90 15.35 -25.35 -17.14
N THR A 91 15.62 -24.92 -18.37
CA THR A 91 16.96 -24.53 -18.80
C THR A 91 17.28 -23.09 -18.43
N GLU A 92 18.58 -22.75 -18.40
CA GLU A 92 19.02 -21.37 -18.20
C GLU A 92 18.58 -20.45 -19.35
N GLU A 93 18.56 -20.96 -20.59
CA GLU A 93 18.07 -20.21 -21.75
C GLU A 93 16.61 -19.80 -21.57
N MET A 94 15.74 -20.71 -21.10
CA MET A 94 14.34 -20.39 -20.80
C MET A 94 14.21 -19.23 -19.81
N LYS A 95 14.97 -19.26 -18.71
CA LYS A 95 14.95 -18.18 -17.71
C LYS A 95 15.42 -16.86 -18.31
N ILE A 96 16.45 -16.88 -19.14
CA ILE A 96 17.00 -15.69 -19.81
C ILE A 96 15.96 -15.08 -20.75
N LEU A 97 15.32 -15.88 -21.61
CA LEU A 97 14.36 -15.37 -22.59
C LEU A 97 13.09 -14.84 -21.93
N VAL A 98 12.54 -15.54 -20.93
CA VAL A 98 11.36 -15.05 -20.18
C VAL A 98 11.66 -13.72 -19.48
N ALA A 99 12.83 -13.61 -18.86
CA ALA A 99 13.25 -12.36 -18.24
C ALA A 99 13.54 -11.26 -19.27
N ALA A 100 14.02 -11.62 -20.46
CA ALA A 100 14.21 -10.66 -21.55
C ALA A 100 12.89 -10.02 -21.98
N SER A 101 11.77 -10.76 -22.03
CA SER A 101 10.44 -10.18 -22.32
C SER A 101 10.06 -9.09 -21.30
N ALA A 102 10.29 -9.36 -20.02
CA ALA A 102 10.03 -8.41 -18.95
C ALA A 102 10.90 -7.15 -19.08
N ILE A 103 12.20 -7.32 -19.34
CA ILE A 103 13.13 -6.19 -19.44
C ILE A 103 12.93 -5.39 -20.73
N GLN A 104 12.57 -6.04 -21.83
CA GLN A 104 12.19 -5.37 -23.07
C GLN A 104 10.99 -4.44 -22.85
N LEU A 105 9.90 -4.95 -22.26
CA LEU A 105 8.72 -4.15 -21.91
C LEU A 105 9.06 -2.96 -21.00
N THR A 106 9.94 -3.18 -20.01
CA THR A 106 10.23 -2.19 -18.95
C THR A 106 11.53 -1.41 -19.18
N PHE A 107 12.11 -1.46 -20.38
CA PHE A 107 13.45 -0.94 -20.63
C PHE A 107 13.55 0.58 -20.42
N GLY A 108 12.51 1.32 -20.79
CA GLY A 108 12.36 2.76 -20.58
C GLY A 108 11.98 3.15 -19.14
N LEU A 109 11.47 2.21 -18.34
CA LEU A 109 11.00 2.45 -16.98
C LEU A 109 12.15 2.43 -15.96
N LYS A 110 11.94 3.14 -14.84
CA LYS A 110 12.85 3.11 -13.69
C LYS A 110 12.62 1.85 -12.85
N ASN A 111 11.37 1.45 -12.70
CA ASN A 111 10.99 0.23 -12.00
C ASN A 111 10.66 -0.90 -12.99
N PHE A 112 11.34 -2.04 -12.85
CA PHE A 112 11.32 -3.12 -13.84
C PHE A 112 11.20 -4.52 -13.22
N LEU A 113 11.17 -4.65 -11.89
CA LEU A 113 11.28 -5.94 -11.21
C LEU A 113 9.96 -6.71 -11.14
N MET A 114 8.81 -6.02 -11.22
CA MET A 114 7.48 -6.61 -11.05
C MET A 114 7.43 -7.55 -9.84
N ARG A 115 7.83 -7.04 -8.66
CA ARG A 115 8.06 -7.87 -7.44
C ARG A 115 6.83 -8.65 -6.96
N ASN A 116 5.63 -8.22 -7.33
CA ASN A 116 4.39 -8.94 -7.05
C ASN A 116 4.22 -10.25 -7.85
N ILE A 117 5.07 -10.48 -8.85
CA ILE A 117 5.20 -11.76 -9.54
C ILE A 117 6.40 -12.49 -8.97
N GLU A 118 6.16 -13.65 -8.39
CA GLU A 118 7.17 -14.44 -7.68
C GLU A 118 7.44 -15.77 -8.37
N LYS A 119 6.45 -16.32 -9.09
CA LYS A 119 6.54 -17.64 -9.71
C LYS A 119 6.20 -17.61 -11.20
N ILE A 120 7.03 -18.27 -11.99
CA ILE A 120 6.87 -18.46 -13.43
C ILE A 120 6.81 -19.97 -13.70
N ASN A 121 5.65 -20.43 -14.12
CA ASN A 121 5.41 -21.82 -14.51
C ASN A 121 5.56 -21.96 -16.03
N LEU A 122 6.47 -22.83 -16.47
CA LEU A 122 6.62 -23.15 -17.89
C LEU A 122 6.01 -24.52 -18.18
N TYR A 123 5.11 -24.57 -19.14
CA TYR A 123 4.49 -25.78 -19.68
C TYR A 123 5.09 -26.07 -21.06
N PRO A 124 5.33 -27.33 -21.45
CA PRO A 124 5.85 -27.65 -22.79
C PRO A 124 4.98 -27.04 -23.90
N GLU A 125 3.66 -27.20 -23.76
CA GLU A 125 2.64 -26.73 -24.70
C GLU A 125 1.51 -25.98 -23.97
N SER A 126 0.52 -25.50 -24.71
CA SER A 126 -0.67 -24.87 -24.14
C SER A 126 -1.36 -25.81 -23.15
N PHE A 127 -1.94 -25.24 -22.09
CA PHE A 127 -2.40 -25.98 -20.92
C PHE A 127 -3.85 -25.62 -20.59
N TYR A 128 -4.53 -26.48 -19.84
CA TYR A 128 -5.92 -26.29 -19.49
C TYR A 128 -6.04 -25.64 -18.11
N ILE A 129 -6.96 -24.69 -17.97
CA ILE A 129 -7.38 -24.17 -16.67
C ILE A 129 -8.91 -24.17 -16.57
N PRO A 130 -9.47 -24.23 -15.35
CA PRO A 130 -10.92 -24.15 -15.17
C PRO A 130 -11.45 -22.80 -15.69
N ALA A 131 -12.52 -22.83 -16.48
CA ALA A 131 -13.11 -21.69 -17.16
C ALA A 131 -13.44 -20.54 -16.19
N HIS A 132 -13.89 -20.86 -14.96
CA HIS A 132 -14.22 -19.86 -13.93
C HIS A 132 -13.01 -19.04 -13.46
N ARG A 133 -11.77 -19.46 -13.78
CA ARG A 133 -10.53 -18.74 -13.47
C ARG A 133 -10.10 -17.79 -14.60
N ILE A 134 -10.82 -17.78 -15.71
CA ILE A 134 -10.59 -16.87 -16.85
C ILE A 134 -11.60 -15.73 -16.75
N LYS A 135 -11.11 -14.49 -16.73
CA LYS A 135 -11.97 -13.31 -16.86
C LYS A 135 -12.29 -13.11 -18.34
N GLY A 136 -13.57 -13.05 -18.70
CA GLY A 136 -13.98 -12.76 -20.08
C GLY A 136 -14.38 -13.97 -20.93
N VAL A 137 -14.50 -15.17 -20.36
CA VAL A 137 -15.19 -16.29 -21.04
C VAL A 137 -16.68 -15.94 -21.11
N PHE A 138 -17.23 -15.97 -22.33
CA PHE A 138 -18.65 -15.74 -22.57
C PHE A 138 -19.21 -16.90 -23.41
N PRO A 139 -20.32 -17.54 -22.99
CA PRO A 139 -21.05 -17.32 -21.73
C PRO A 139 -20.19 -17.70 -20.49
N PRO A 140 -20.45 -17.09 -19.31
CA PRO A 140 -19.79 -17.53 -18.09
C PRO A 140 -20.11 -19.01 -17.83
N PRO A 141 -19.14 -19.81 -17.34
CA PRO A 141 -19.36 -21.23 -17.11
C PRO A 141 -20.54 -21.45 -16.15
N LYS A 142 -21.39 -22.43 -16.48
CA LYS A 142 -22.55 -22.79 -15.64
C LYS A 142 -22.06 -23.25 -14.26
N LYS A 143 -22.75 -22.79 -13.21
CA LYS A 143 -22.39 -23.11 -11.82
C LYS A 143 -22.58 -24.60 -11.58
N GLY A 144 -21.47 -25.35 -11.45
CA GLY A 144 -21.48 -26.80 -11.19
C GLY A 144 -20.83 -27.66 -12.27
N GLU A 145 -20.47 -27.10 -13.43
CA GLU A 145 -19.74 -27.80 -14.49
C GLU A 145 -18.27 -27.33 -14.49
N GLU A 146 -17.32 -28.26 -14.33
CA GLU A 146 -15.89 -27.96 -14.51
C GLU A 146 -15.55 -27.92 -16.00
N GLU A 147 -15.87 -26.82 -16.67
CA GLU A 147 -15.40 -26.58 -18.02
C GLU A 147 -13.91 -26.18 -17.98
N TRP A 148 -13.10 -26.81 -18.84
CA TRP A 148 -11.65 -26.57 -18.93
C TRP A 148 -11.32 -25.92 -20.26
N VAL A 149 -10.63 -24.78 -20.22
CA VAL A 149 -10.26 -24.02 -21.42
C VAL A 149 -8.77 -24.15 -21.67
N LYS A 150 -8.40 -24.47 -22.92
CA LYS A 150 -7.01 -24.49 -23.37
C LYS A 150 -6.51 -23.07 -23.54
N ILE A 151 -5.44 -22.73 -22.82
CA ILE A 151 -4.81 -21.41 -22.85
C ILE A 151 -3.31 -21.53 -23.11
N ARG A 152 -2.73 -20.47 -23.69
CA ARG A 152 -1.29 -20.38 -23.98
C ARG A 152 -0.52 -19.70 -22.84
N GLY A 153 -1.16 -18.76 -22.14
CA GLY A 153 -0.57 -18.06 -21.01
C GLY A 153 -1.63 -17.63 -20.00
N LYS A 154 -1.18 -17.38 -18.77
CA LYS A 154 -2.02 -16.77 -17.73
C LYS A 154 -1.20 -16.07 -16.67
N THR A 155 -1.47 -14.78 -16.50
CA THR A 155 -1.02 -14.02 -15.34
C THR A 155 -2.13 -13.97 -14.28
N SER A 156 -1.77 -14.32 -13.05
CA SER A 156 -2.67 -14.42 -11.90
C SER A 156 -2.41 -13.33 -10.86
N THR A 157 -3.48 -12.83 -10.24
CA THR A 157 -3.41 -11.93 -9.07
C THR A 157 -2.72 -12.58 -7.87
N LYS A 158 -2.46 -13.90 -7.88
CA LYS A 158 -1.65 -14.59 -6.86
C LYS A 158 -0.13 -14.45 -7.08
N GLY A 159 0.32 -13.70 -8.08
CA GLY A 159 1.75 -13.50 -8.35
C GLY A 159 2.39 -14.64 -9.13
N VAL A 160 1.59 -15.35 -9.94
CA VAL A 160 2.03 -16.48 -10.75
C VAL A 160 1.76 -16.17 -12.22
N ILE A 161 2.75 -16.41 -13.07
CA ILE A 161 2.61 -16.44 -14.53
C ILE A 161 2.72 -17.89 -14.99
N GLY A 162 1.79 -18.35 -15.82
CA GLY A 162 1.90 -19.60 -16.58
C GLY A 162 2.15 -19.29 -18.05
N LEU A 163 3.10 -19.99 -18.68
CA LEU A 163 3.45 -19.84 -20.10
C LEU A 163 3.58 -21.20 -20.76
N SER A 164 3.04 -21.35 -21.97
CA SER A 164 3.46 -22.39 -22.89
C SER A 164 4.81 -22.01 -23.50
N TRP A 165 5.79 -22.89 -23.33
CA TRP A 165 7.13 -22.72 -23.87
C TRP A 165 7.13 -22.74 -25.40
N LYS A 166 6.41 -23.68 -26.03
CA LYS A 166 6.23 -23.73 -27.48
C LYS A 166 5.68 -22.43 -28.05
N ASP A 167 4.58 -21.93 -27.51
CA ASP A 167 3.97 -20.66 -27.96
C ASP A 167 4.87 -19.45 -27.64
N PHE A 168 5.62 -19.49 -26.54
CA PHE A 168 6.60 -18.45 -26.18
C PHE A 168 7.77 -18.41 -27.18
N GLN A 169 8.29 -19.56 -27.61
CA GLN A 169 9.37 -19.63 -28.60
C GLN A 169 8.92 -19.09 -29.97
N ILE A 170 7.71 -19.47 -30.41
CA ILE A 170 7.14 -18.98 -31.69
C ILE A 170 7.13 -17.45 -31.73
N GLY A 171 6.71 -16.78 -30.65
CA GLY A 171 6.68 -15.31 -30.60
C GLY A 171 8.07 -14.63 -30.57
N TYR A 172 9.15 -15.38 -30.39
CA TYR A 172 10.52 -14.87 -30.57
C TYR A 172 11.14 -15.22 -31.92
N ASP A 173 10.71 -16.35 -32.51
CA ASP A 173 11.17 -16.80 -33.81
C ASP A 173 10.45 -16.09 -34.98
N ILE A 174 9.19 -15.67 -34.79
CA ILE A 174 8.38 -14.89 -35.74
C ILE A 174 8.07 -13.51 -35.14
N PRO A 175 8.90 -12.49 -35.41
CA PRO A 175 8.87 -11.22 -34.69
C PRO A 175 8.03 -10.12 -35.39
N ASP A 176 7.18 -10.49 -36.35
CA ASP A 176 6.33 -9.59 -37.13
C ASP A 176 4.89 -10.08 -37.32
N ASP A 177 4.51 -11.19 -36.67
CA ASP A 177 3.13 -11.71 -36.69
C ASP A 177 2.21 -11.00 -35.67
N ASN A 178 2.77 -10.07 -34.89
CA ASN A 178 2.10 -9.35 -33.81
C ASN A 178 1.56 -10.29 -32.71
N TYR A 179 2.21 -11.42 -32.52
CA TYR A 179 1.90 -12.44 -31.51
C TYR A 179 3.12 -12.74 -30.65
N ASN A 180 3.20 -12.12 -29.47
CA ASN A 180 4.29 -12.36 -28.54
C ASN A 180 3.76 -12.68 -27.14
N LEU A 181 3.65 -13.98 -26.84
CA LEU A 181 3.11 -14.46 -25.56
C LEU A 181 3.89 -13.93 -24.36
N GLY A 182 5.22 -13.82 -24.49
CA GLY A 182 6.09 -13.29 -23.44
C GLY A 182 5.75 -11.84 -23.11
N LEU A 183 5.69 -10.98 -24.12
CA LEU A 183 5.30 -9.58 -23.94
C LEU A 183 3.86 -9.43 -23.43
N HIS A 184 2.95 -10.26 -23.94
CA HIS A 184 1.54 -10.26 -23.56
C HIS A 184 1.34 -10.51 -22.06
N GLU A 185 1.91 -11.60 -21.53
CA GLU A 185 1.78 -11.93 -20.11
C GLU A 185 2.57 -10.95 -19.22
N MET A 186 3.71 -10.43 -19.70
CA MET A 186 4.45 -9.41 -18.96
C MET A 186 3.69 -8.07 -18.91
N ALA A 187 2.88 -7.73 -19.91
CA ALA A 187 2.00 -6.57 -19.88
C ALA A 187 0.94 -6.70 -18.78
N HIS A 188 0.32 -7.88 -18.65
CA HIS A 188 -0.59 -8.18 -17.54
C HIS A 188 0.11 -8.08 -16.18
N ALA A 189 1.33 -8.63 -16.08
CA ALA A 189 2.13 -8.57 -14.88
C ALA A 189 2.45 -7.14 -14.45
N LEU A 190 2.87 -6.29 -15.40
CA LEU A 190 3.19 -4.88 -15.17
C LEU A 190 1.97 -4.10 -14.67
N LYS A 191 0.81 -4.32 -15.28
CA LYS A 191 -0.45 -3.70 -14.83
C LYS A 191 -0.86 -4.17 -13.43
N LEU A 192 -0.68 -5.46 -13.12
CA LEU A 192 -0.93 -5.98 -11.77
C LEU A 192 0.03 -5.41 -10.71
N SER A 193 1.27 -5.03 -11.10
CA SER A 193 2.21 -4.37 -10.19
C SER A 193 1.67 -3.03 -9.68
N LEU A 194 0.91 -2.31 -10.52
CA LEU A 194 0.18 -1.11 -10.11
C LEU A 194 -0.94 -1.43 -9.11
N GLU A 195 -1.81 -2.38 -9.45
CA GLU A 195 -2.99 -2.71 -8.64
C GLU A 195 -2.62 -3.16 -7.21
N LYS A 196 -1.46 -3.82 -7.04
CA LYS A 196 -0.98 -4.26 -5.72
C LYS A 196 -0.17 -3.20 -4.95
N GLY A 197 0.31 -2.15 -5.63
CA GLY A 197 0.88 -0.95 -5.02
C GLY A 197 2.12 -1.16 -4.15
N TYR A 198 3.05 -2.06 -4.53
CA TYR A 198 4.30 -2.29 -3.78
C TYR A 198 5.57 -1.84 -4.54
N ASP A 199 5.54 -1.85 -5.87
CA ASP A 199 6.74 -1.64 -6.70
C ASP A 199 6.33 -1.30 -8.15
N PHE A 200 6.02 -0.02 -8.40
CA PHE A 200 5.63 0.45 -9.73
C PHE A 200 6.42 1.70 -10.16
N ASP A 201 6.41 1.98 -11.45
CA ASP A 201 6.96 3.22 -12.00
C ASP A 201 5.91 4.33 -11.89
N ASN A 202 6.30 5.48 -11.32
CA ASN A 202 5.38 6.60 -11.07
C ASN A 202 4.79 7.14 -12.38
N ASN A 203 5.59 7.30 -13.43
CA ASN A 203 5.12 7.86 -14.69
C ASN A 203 4.14 6.90 -15.35
N PHE A 204 4.46 5.61 -15.35
CA PHE A 204 3.55 4.57 -15.82
C PHE A 204 2.22 4.60 -15.05
N SER A 205 2.28 4.65 -13.71
CA SER A 205 1.09 4.67 -12.85
C SER A 205 0.18 5.87 -13.09
N PHE A 206 0.77 7.05 -13.25
CA PHE A 206 0.00 8.29 -13.38
C PHE A 206 -0.61 8.43 -14.78
N TYR A 207 -0.01 7.80 -15.79
CA TYR A 207 -0.39 7.96 -17.19
C TYR A 207 -1.28 6.84 -17.75
N LEU A 208 -1.30 5.66 -17.14
CA LEU A 208 -2.00 4.49 -17.68
C LEU A 208 -3.50 4.74 -17.94
N ASP A 209 -4.19 5.42 -17.02
CA ASP A 209 -5.61 5.75 -17.18
C ASP A 209 -5.84 6.68 -18.37
N HIS A 210 -5.00 7.71 -18.54
CA HIS A 210 -5.06 8.60 -19.68
C HIS A 210 -4.83 7.85 -20.99
N TRP A 211 -3.82 6.97 -21.03
CA TRP A 211 -3.57 6.12 -22.20
C TRP A 211 -4.78 5.22 -22.54
N LEU A 212 -5.44 4.66 -21.52
CA LEU A 212 -6.66 3.87 -21.72
C LEU A 212 -7.82 4.71 -22.29
N ASP A 213 -7.93 5.98 -21.89
CA ASP A 213 -8.94 6.90 -22.42
C ASP A 213 -8.65 7.26 -23.89
N VAL A 214 -7.39 7.51 -24.24
CA VAL A 214 -6.94 7.70 -25.64
C VAL A 214 -7.31 6.48 -26.51
N GLY A 215 -7.11 5.27 -26.00
CA GLY A 215 -7.41 4.03 -26.70
C GLY A 215 -8.90 3.62 -26.67
N LEU A 216 -9.77 4.32 -25.93
CA LEU A 216 -11.12 3.84 -25.63
C LEU A 216 -11.99 3.67 -26.87
N GLN A 217 -11.89 4.59 -27.83
CA GLN A 217 -12.66 4.48 -29.08
C GLN A 217 -12.21 3.26 -29.90
N GLN A 218 -10.90 3.02 -30.01
CA GLN A 218 -10.39 1.86 -30.72
C GLN A 218 -10.75 0.56 -30.00
N PHE A 219 -10.68 0.53 -28.68
CA PHE A 219 -11.15 -0.61 -27.89
C PHE A 219 -12.62 -0.94 -28.18
N LYS A 220 -13.49 0.08 -28.25
CA LYS A 220 -14.91 -0.12 -28.59
C LYS A 220 -15.08 -0.71 -30.00
N LYS A 221 -14.34 -0.23 -31.00
CA LYS A 221 -14.34 -0.77 -32.38
C LYS A 221 -13.91 -2.23 -32.45
N VAL A 222 -12.80 -2.58 -31.78
CA VAL A 222 -12.34 -3.98 -31.73
C VAL A 222 -13.38 -4.86 -31.03
N LYS A 223 -14.02 -4.34 -29.97
CA LYS A 223 -15.04 -5.07 -29.21
C LYS A 223 -16.34 -5.27 -29.99
N SER A 224 -16.75 -4.35 -30.86
CA SER A 224 -17.91 -4.52 -31.74
C SER A 224 -17.66 -5.51 -32.89
N GLY A 225 -16.40 -5.94 -33.09
CA GLY A 225 -16.02 -6.81 -34.20
C GLY A 225 -15.81 -6.05 -35.51
N ASP A 226 -15.71 -4.71 -35.45
CA ASP A 226 -15.40 -3.90 -36.63
C ASP A 226 -13.97 -4.19 -37.13
N SER A 227 -13.74 -4.02 -38.43
CA SER A 227 -12.40 -4.15 -39.00
C SER A 227 -11.43 -3.21 -38.30
N SER A 228 -10.33 -3.77 -37.79
CA SER A 228 -9.36 -3.07 -36.97
C SER A 228 -7.96 -3.61 -37.24
N PHE A 229 -6.97 -2.72 -37.18
CA PHE A 229 -5.56 -3.07 -37.21
C PHE A 229 -5.16 -4.02 -36.06
N LEU A 230 -5.75 -3.83 -34.88
CA LEU A 230 -5.55 -4.72 -33.73
C LEU A 230 -6.40 -5.99 -33.87
N ARG A 231 -5.83 -7.13 -33.44
CA ARG A 231 -6.53 -8.43 -33.40
C ARG A 231 -7.81 -8.36 -32.55
N ALA A 232 -8.86 -9.07 -32.97
CA ALA A 232 -10.16 -9.13 -32.29
C ALA A 232 -10.06 -9.49 -30.80
N TYR A 233 -9.07 -10.32 -30.42
CA TYR A 233 -8.81 -10.69 -29.03
C TYR A 233 -8.61 -9.48 -28.10
N GLY A 234 -8.05 -8.37 -28.61
CA GLY A 234 -7.90 -7.12 -27.85
C GLY A 234 -9.22 -6.46 -27.44
N GLY A 235 -10.34 -6.84 -28.07
CA GLY A 235 -11.68 -6.34 -27.74
C GLY A 235 -12.32 -7.02 -26.52
N THR A 236 -11.73 -8.12 -26.02
CA THR A 236 -12.29 -8.93 -24.92
C THR A 236 -12.50 -8.08 -23.65
N ASN A 237 -11.46 -7.36 -23.22
CA ASN A 237 -11.51 -6.43 -22.10
C ASN A 237 -10.30 -5.46 -22.15
N LYS A 238 -10.30 -4.42 -21.31
CA LYS A 238 -9.23 -3.40 -21.29
C LYS A 238 -7.84 -3.94 -20.91
N HIS A 239 -7.73 -5.10 -20.25
CA HIS A 239 -6.44 -5.74 -19.97
C HIS A 239 -5.89 -6.40 -21.23
N GLU A 240 -6.71 -7.16 -21.96
CA GLU A 240 -6.31 -7.76 -23.25
C GLU A 240 -5.99 -6.67 -24.28
N PHE A 241 -6.78 -5.59 -24.30
CA PHE A 241 -6.50 -4.45 -25.18
C PHE A 241 -5.09 -3.88 -24.96
N PHE A 242 -4.70 -3.68 -23.69
CA PHE A 242 -3.37 -3.20 -23.34
C PHE A 242 -2.28 -4.21 -23.77
N ALA A 243 -2.44 -5.48 -23.45
CA ALA A 243 -1.46 -6.51 -23.79
C ALA A 243 -1.29 -6.67 -25.32
N VAL A 244 -2.39 -6.65 -26.08
CA VAL A 244 -2.34 -6.68 -27.56
C VAL A 244 -1.66 -5.42 -28.10
N CYS A 245 -1.95 -4.23 -27.57
CA CYS A 245 -1.22 -3.02 -27.99
C CYS A 245 0.28 -3.13 -27.72
N ILE A 246 0.70 -3.73 -26.60
CA ILE A 246 2.11 -3.97 -26.28
C ILE A 246 2.77 -4.90 -27.31
N GLU A 247 2.10 -5.98 -27.72
CA GLU A 247 2.60 -6.88 -28.77
C GLU A 247 2.88 -6.09 -30.06
N PHE A 248 1.87 -5.40 -30.59
CA PHE A 248 2.01 -4.60 -31.81
C PHE A 248 3.05 -3.47 -31.68
N PHE A 249 3.23 -2.92 -30.48
CA PHE A 249 4.21 -1.86 -30.20
C PHE A 249 5.65 -2.31 -30.37
N PHE A 250 5.97 -3.55 -30.00
CA PHE A 250 7.33 -4.07 -30.14
C PHE A 250 7.54 -4.86 -31.43
N GLU A 251 6.51 -5.53 -31.95
CA GLU A 251 6.60 -6.40 -33.12
C GLU A 251 6.47 -5.61 -34.43
N SER A 252 5.51 -4.69 -34.53
CA SER A 252 5.25 -3.88 -35.74
C SER A 252 5.13 -2.38 -35.47
N PRO A 253 6.16 -1.73 -34.87
CA PRO A 253 6.07 -0.34 -34.42
C PRO A 253 5.76 0.67 -35.55
N ILE A 254 6.31 0.45 -36.75
CA ILE A 254 6.10 1.34 -37.90
C ILE A 254 4.65 1.27 -38.39
N ALA A 255 4.10 0.07 -38.54
CA ALA A 255 2.71 -0.13 -38.94
C ALA A 255 1.75 0.39 -37.86
N PHE A 256 2.03 0.13 -36.58
CA PHE A 256 1.20 0.60 -35.48
C PHE A 256 1.17 2.14 -35.40
N LYS A 257 2.32 2.80 -35.57
CA LYS A 257 2.38 4.26 -35.65
C LYS A 257 1.57 4.82 -36.82
N LYS A 258 1.53 4.13 -37.95
CA LYS A 258 0.79 4.56 -39.14
C LYS A 258 -0.72 4.42 -38.95
N GLU A 259 -1.17 3.25 -38.49
CA GLU A 259 -2.59 2.90 -38.43
C GLU A 259 -3.29 3.48 -37.18
N LEU A 260 -2.61 3.53 -36.03
CA LEU A 260 -3.15 4.04 -34.76
C LEU A 260 -2.16 5.00 -34.08
N PRO A 261 -1.93 6.19 -34.66
CA PRO A 261 -0.81 7.07 -34.27
C PRO A 261 -0.94 7.59 -32.84
N ASP A 262 -2.16 7.97 -32.43
CA ASP A 262 -2.41 8.50 -31.08
C ASP A 262 -2.14 7.44 -30.01
N ILE A 263 -2.62 6.21 -30.21
CA ILE A 263 -2.38 5.10 -29.27
C ILE A 263 -0.88 4.78 -29.20
N PHE A 264 -0.20 4.71 -30.36
CA PHE A 264 1.23 4.46 -30.43
C PHE A 264 2.05 5.55 -29.71
N ASN A 265 1.79 6.82 -30.01
CA ASN A 265 2.55 7.94 -29.44
C ASN A 265 2.35 8.07 -27.93
N HIS A 266 1.12 7.88 -27.45
CA HIS A 266 0.82 7.87 -26.02
C HIS A 266 1.43 6.63 -25.32
N LEU A 267 1.54 5.50 -26.02
CA LEU A 267 2.22 4.31 -25.49
C LEU A 267 3.73 4.53 -25.35
N CYS A 268 4.35 5.31 -26.24
CA CYS A 268 5.74 5.72 -26.09
C CYS A 268 5.97 6.48 -24.78
N VAL A 269 5.07 7.41 -24.45
CA VAL A 269 5.11 8.19 -23.19
C VAL A 269 4.89 7.28 -21.99
N LEU A 270 3.89 6.39 -22.07
CA LEU A 270 3.55 5.46 -21.01
C LEU A 270 4.74 4.56 -20.61
N LEU A 271 5.48 4.04 -21.60
CA LEU A 271 6.65 3.17 -21.37
C LEU A 271 7.99 3.93 -21.29
N ASN A 272 7.97 5.25 -21.51
CA ASN A 272 9.16 6.09 -21.66
C ASN A 272 10.17 5.50 -22.66
N LEU A 273 9.65 5.04 -23.80
CA LEU A 273 10.39 4.26 -24.80
C LEU A 273 9.81 4.50 -26.20
N ASN A 274 10.66 4.66 -27.21
CA ASN A 274 10.24 4.74 -28.61
C ASN A 274 10.85 3.56 -29.40
N PRO A 275 10.04 2.56 -29.82
CA PRO A 275 10.51 1.33 -30.46
C PRO A 275 11.05 1.57 -31.88
N ILE A 276 10.82 2.77 -32.46
CA ILE A 276 11.35 3.16 -33.77
C ILE A 276 12.75 3.80 -33.62
N ASN A 277 13.13 4.28 -32.43
CA ASN A 277 14.41 4.94 -32.18
C ASN A 277 15.51 3.94 -31.77
N ASP A 278 15.74 2.92 -32.58
CA ASP A 278 16.69 1.84 -32.30
C ASP A 278 18.14 2.31 -32.17
N LYS A 279 18.52 3.41 -32.87
CA LYS A 279 19.87 3.99 -32.85
C LYS A 279 20.29 4.60 -31.51
N ASP A 280 19.34 5.04 -30.69
CA ASP A 280 19.60 5.65 -29.37
C ASP A 280 18.94 4.83 -28.25
N ASP A 281 19.13 3.50 -28.30
CA ASP A 281 18.63 2.55 -27.30
C ASP A 281 17.12 2.70 -27.00
N PHE A 282 16.33 2.99 -28.04
CA PHE A 282 14.89 3.19 -27.95
C PHE A 282 14.47 4.32 -27.02
N LYS A 283 15.36 5.28 -26.75
CA LYS A 283 15.06 6.42 -25.88
C LYS A 283 13.94 7.27 -26.48
N LEU A 284 13.02 7.71 -25.63
CA LEU A 284 12.04 8.72 -25.99
C LEU A 284 12.68 10.11 -25.94
N ASP A 285 12.90 10.72 -27.10
CA ASP A 285 13.45 12.07 -27.23
C ASP A 285 12.33 13.12 -26.99
N PRO A 286 12.53 14.13 -26.12
CA PRO A 286 11.60 15.26 -25.99
C PRO A 286 11.22 15.93 -27.32
N SER A 287 12.15 16.04 -28.28
CA SER A 287 11.87 16.63 -29.60
C SER A 287 10.83 15.83 -30.39
N TYR A 288 10.74 14.51 -30.14
CA TYR A 288 9.72 13.66 -30.73
C TYR A 288 8.32 14.04 -30.25
N ILE A 289 8.18 14.32 -28.96
CA ILE A 289 6.90 14.70 -28.34
C ILE A 289 6.44 16.05 -28.86
N GLU A 290 7.34 17.02 -28.96
CA GLU A 290 7.05 18.33 -29.56
C GLU A 290 6.52 18.18 -30.99
N ARG A 291 7.19 17.37 -31.83
CA ARG A 291 6.73 17.11 -33.20
C ARG A 291 5.35 16.45 -33.26
N VAL A 292 5.05 15.52 -32.36
CA VAL A 292 3.72 14.88 -32.30
C VAL A 292 2.63 15.90 -31.95
N ASN A 293 2.90 16.79 -31.00
CA ASN A 293 1.95 17.81 -30.56
C ASN A 293 1.68 18.90 -31.60
N LEU A 294 2.59 19.10 -32.57
CA LEU A 294 2.40 20.04 -33.69
C LEU A 294 1.46 19.51 -34.79
N ILE A 295 1.10 18.21 -34.79
CA ILE A 295 0.26 17.63 -35.85
C ILE A 295 -1.22 17.93 -35.56
N PRO A 296 -1.93 18.67 -36.42
CA PRO A 296 -3.34 18.99 -36.21
C PRO A 296 -4.23 17.73 -36.17
N GLY A 297 -5.24 17.74 -35.30
CA GLY A 297 -6.22 16.64 -35.17
C GLY A 297 -5.73 15.42 -34.38
N ARG A 298 -4.52 15.49 -33.79
CA ARG A 298 -4.00 14.47 -32.87
C ARG A 298 -4.37 14.76 -31.43
N ILE A 299 -4.41 13.72 -30.60
CA ILE A 299 -4.62 13.87 -29.17
C ILE A 299 -3.29 14.35 -28.56
N PRO A 300 -3.23 15.56 -27.99
CA PRO A 300 -1.98 16.13 -27.51
C PRO A 300 -1.43 15.31 -26.35
N ILE A 301 -0.11 15.15 -26.35
CA ILE A 301 0.64 14.58 -25.23
C ILE A 301 0.88 15.71 -24.22
N PRO A 302 0.49 15.55 -22.95
CA PRO A 302 0.70 16.60 -21.95
C PRO A 302 2.20 16.79 -21.68
N GLU A 303 2.62 18.05 -21.56
CA GLU A 303 4.01 18.41 -21.25
C GLU A 303 4.48 17.84 -19.90
N LYS A 304 3.54 17.68 -18.96
CA LYS A 304 3.79 17.09 -17.65
C LYS A 304 2.73 16.04 -17.36
N ILE A 305 3.19 14.86 -16.96
CA ILE A 305 2.32 13.80 -16.46
C ILE A 305 1.79 14.25 -15.11
N GLU A 306 0.53 14.67 -15.06
CA GLU A 306 -0.14 15.01 -13.81
C GLU A 306 -0.27 13.77 -12.95
N LYS A 307 -0.09 13.94 -11.64
CA LYS A 307 -0.20 12.83 -10.69
C LYS A 307 -1.67 12.44 -10.55
N ASN A 308 -2.09 11.40 -11.28
CA ASN A 308 -3.41 10.81 -11.12
C ASN A 308 -3.42 9.91 -9.86
N TYR A 309 -3.69 10.50 -8.70
CA TYR A 309 -3.76 9.80 -7.41
C TYR A 309 -5.10 9.07 -7.23
N LYS A 310 -5.34 7.98 -7.96
CA LYS A 310 -6.50 7.09 -7.72
C LYS A 310 -6.28 6.07 -6.60
N TYR A 311 -5.03 5.73 -6.30
CA TYR A 311 -4.68 4.86 -5.18
C TYR A 311 -4.34 5.72 -3.96
N HIS A 312 -5.37 6.14 -3.22
CA HIS A 312 -5.24 7.05 -2.09
C HIS A 312 -4.33 6.51 -0.99
N SER A 313 -3.24 7.21 -0.70
CA SER A 313 -2.50 7.11 0.58
C SER A 313 -3.19 7.88 1.71
N TRP A 314 -4.05 8.85 1.37
CA TRP A 314 -4.87 9.63 2.29
C TRP A 314 -6.31 9.13 2.21
N HIS A 315 -6.64 8.16 3.04
CA HIS A 315 -7.97 7.56 3.15
C HIS A 315 -8.71 8.18 4.33
N TRP A 316 -10.05 8.24 4.34
CA TRP A 316 -10.84 8.83 5.44
C TRP A 316 -10.55 8.17 6.80
N THR A 317 -9.97 6.98 6.77
CA THR A 317 -9.41 6.29 7.94
C THR A 317 -8.31 7.10 8.63
N LEU A 318 -7.48 7.86 7.91
CA LEU A 318 -6.52 8.76 8.54
C LEU A 318 -7.22 9.89 9.30
N THR A 319 -8.33 10.40 8.75
CA THR A 319 -9.19 11.39 9.43
C THR A 319 -9.79 10.80 10.70
N PHE A 320 -10.26 9.55 10.66
CA PHE A 320 -10.74 8.84 11.86
C PHE A 320 -9.62 8.58 12.89
N VAL A 321 -8.37 8.34 12.44
CA VAL A 321 -7.22 8.22 13.36
C VAL A 321 -6.93 9.54 14.06
N ILE A 322 -6.96 10.65 13.32
CA ILE A 322 -6.74 11.99 13.87
C ILE A 322 -7.90 12.37 14.82
N LEU A 323 -9.15 12.07 14.45
CA LEU A 323 -10.35 12.29 15.26
C LEU A 323 -10.42 11.38 16.49
N GLY A 324 -9.75 10.23 16.49
CA GLY A 324 -9.67 9.35 17.66
C GLY A 324 -8.54 9.74 18.60
N LEU A 325 -7.39 10.18 18.07
CA LEU A 325 -6.21 10.56 18.85
C LEU A 325 -6.42 11.80 19.69
N PHE A 326 -6.92 12.90 19.11
CA PHE A 326 -6.93 14.19 19.79
C PHE A 326 -8.06 14.29 20.84
N PRO A 327 -9.34 14.08 20.49
CA PRO A 327 -10.44 14.07 21.46
C PRO A 327 -10.34 12.92 22.46
N GLY A 328 -10.04 11.70 21.98
CA GLY A 328 -10.00 10.50 22.81
C GLY A 328 -8.94 10.58 23.91
N PHE A 329 -7.74 11.07 23.58
CA PHE A 329 -6.67 11.21 24.55
C PHE A 329 -6.91 12.35 25.55
N ILE A 330 -7.46 13.49 25.09
CA ILE A 330 -7.84 14.61 25.97
C ILE A 330 -8.96 14.18 26.93
N GLY A 331 -10.01 13.54 26.43
CA GLY A 331 -11.10 13.02 27.25
C GLY A 331 -10.63 11.93 28.22
N PHE A 332 -9.73 11.04 27.81
CA PHE A 332 -9.10 10.07 28.70
C PHE A 332 -8.36 10.75 29.86
N ILE A 333 -7.52 11.76 29.59
CA ILE A 333 -6.80 12.49 30.65
C ILE A 333 -7.79 13.18 31.59
N LEU A 334 -8.84 13.82 31.07
CA LEU A 334 -9.80 14.57 31.88
C LEU A 334 -10.70 13.66 32.73
N LEU A 335 -11.06 12.48 32.23
CA LEU A 335 -11.97 11.58 32.94
C LEU A 335 -11.23 10.61 33.87
N SER A 336 -9.99 10.23 33.54
CA SER A 336 -9.18 9.34 34.39
C SER A 336 -8.80 9.96 35.74
N THR A 337 -8.86 11.29 35.88
CA THR A 337 -8.69 11.97 37.17
C THR A 337 -9.95 11.94 38.05
N ILE A 338 -11.10 11.56 37.49
CA ILE A 338 -12.41 11.63 38.16
C ILE A 338 -13.02 10.24 38.35
N THR A 339 -12.54 9.22 37.63
CA THR A 339 -13.05 7.84 37.73
C THR A 339 -12.01 6.87 38.30
N GLU A 340 -12.36 6.10 39.33
CA GLU A 340 -11.51 5.07 39.91
C GLU A 340 -11.64 3.74 39.15
N VAL A 341 -11.04 3.67 37.96
CA VAL A 341 -10.99 2.43 37.19
C VAL A 341 -9.62 1.79 37.33
N PRO A 342 -9.51 0.51 37.74
CA PRO A 342 -8.24 -0.19 37.71
C PRO A 342 -7.69 -0.21 36.28
N PHE A 343 -6.45 0.28 36.10
CA PHE A 343 -5.81 0.44 34.79
C PHE A 343 -5.87 -0.82 33.90
N TRP A 344 -5.79 -2.01 34.49
CA TRP A 344 -5.85 -3.29 33.78
C TRP A 344 -7.24 -3.65 33.24
N VAL A 345 -8.33 -3.18 33.88
CA VAL A 345 -9.72 -3.42 33.44
C VAL A 345 -10.05 -2.58 32.20
N ILE A 346 -9.58 -1.32 32.15
CA ILE A 346 -9.66 -0.47 30.95
C ILE A 346 -8.96 -1.16 29.77
N ILE A 347 -7.76 -1.71 30.02
CA ILE A 347 -6.99 -2.41 28.98
C ILE A 347 -7.77 -3.63 28.48
N LEU A 348 -8.36 -4.43 29.37
CA LEU A 348 -8.98 -5.71 29.01
C LEU A 348 -10.29 -5.54 28.21
N ILE A 349 -11.14 -4.59 28.60
CA ILE A 349 -12.40 -4.27 27.90
C ILE A 349 -12.11 -3.50 26.60
N GLY A 350 -11.17 -2.56 26.62
CA GLY A 350 -10.70 -1.87 25.42
C GLY A 350 -10.12 -2.86 24.41
N PHE A 351 -9.33 -3.83 24.84
CA PHE A 351 -8.72 -4.84 23.97
C PHE A 351 -9.76 -5.77 23.32
N SER A 352 -10.82 -6.15 24.04
CA SER A 352 -11.85 -7.07 23.53
C SER A 352 -12.83 -6.42 22.54
N LEU A 353 -13.27 -5.18 22.78
CA LEU A 353 -14.04 -4.42 21.79
C LEU A 353 -13.21 -4.08 20.54
N VAL A 354 -11.92 -3.79 20.75
CA VAL A 354 -10.98 -3.55 19.65
C VAL A 354 -10.76 -4.80 18.83
N LEU A 355 -10.59 -5.99 19.43
CA LEU A 355 -10.46 -7.25 18.67
C LEU A 355 -11.67 -7.55 17.78
N LEU A 356 -12.89 -7.23 18.25
CA LEU A 356 -14.13 -7.45 17.48
C LEU A 356 -14.26 -6.46 16.29
N ALA A 357 -14.01 -5.17 16.54
CA ALA A 357 -13.95 -4.15 15.49
C ALA A 357 -12.79 -4.41 14.52
N PHE A 358 -11.66 -4.89 15.04
CA PHE A 358 -10.47 -5.26 14.28
C PHE A 358 -10.76 -6.41 13.32
N ALA A 359 -11.41 -7.47 13.76
CA ALA A 359 -11.73 -8.63 12.92
C ALA A 359 -12.74 -8.29 11.80
N THR A 360 -13.78 -7.51 12.13
CA THR A 360 -14.83 -7.12 11.19
C THR A 360 -14.33 -6.11 10.16
N GLN A 361 -13.59 -5.09 10.61
CA GLN A 361 -13.05 -4.05 9.74
C GLN A 361 -11.86 -4.53 8.90
N TYR A 362 -11.00 -5.43 9.43
CA TYR A 362 -9.95 -6.07 8.63
C TYR A 362 -10.54 -6.89 7.49
N ARG A 363 -11.56 -7.70 7.77
CA ARG A 363 -12.25 -8.49 6.73
C ARG A 363 -12.82 -7.58 5.64
N PHE A 364 -13.49 -6.49 6.02
CA PHE A 364 -14.04 -5.53 5.07
C PHE A 364 -12.96 -4.80 4.25
N LEU A 365 -11.92 -4.27 4.89
CA LEU A 365 -10.87 -3.49 4.23
C LEU A 365 -9.91 -4.35 3.41
N SER A 366 -9.61 -5.57 3.85
CA SER A 366 -8.79 -6.53 3.12
C SER A 366 -9.51 -7.07 1.89
N ASN A 367 -10.83 -7.33 1.96
CA ASN A 367 -11.60 -7.78 0.80
C ASN A 367 -11.70 -6.70 -0.28
N ASN A 368 -11.64 -5.42 0.10
CA ASN A 368 -11.70 -4.29 -0.81
C ASN A 368 -10.31 -3.73 -1.20
N ASN A 369 -9.20 -4.38 -0.80
CA ASN A 369 -7.82 -3.92 -1.04
C ASN A 369 -7.51 -2.49 -0.58
N VAL A 370 -8.25 -1.98 0.41
CA VAL A 370 -8.18 -0.57 0.83
C VAL A 370 -7.00 -0.30 1.77
N LEU A 371 -6.70 -1.22 2.69
CA LEU A 371 -5.67 -1.00 3.72
C LEU A 371 -4.84 -2.26 3.95
N LYS A 372 -3.51 -2.14 3.88
CA LYS A 372 -2.56 -3.23 4.18
C LYS A 372 -2.50 -3.47 5.69
N TRP A 373 -2.21 -4.71 6.10
CA TRP A 373 -2.15 -5.13 7.52
C TRP A 373 -1.38 -4.18 8.44
N ARG A 374 -0.22 -3.68 8.01
CA ARG A 374 0.60 -2.75 8.80
C ARG A 374 -0.07 -1.39 9.01
N GLY A 375 -0.73 -0.87 7.98
CA GLY A 375 -1.50 0.37 8.06
C GLY A 375 -2.77 0.21 8.91
N PHE A 376 -3.38 -0.97 8.87
CA PHE A 376 -4.56 -1.32 9.66
C PHE A 376 -4.24 -1.46 11.15
N LEU A 377 -3.10 -2.07 11.48
CA LEU A 377 -2.62 -2.18 12.85
C LEU A 377 -2.36 -0.80 13.45
N ALA A 378 -1.70 0.09 12.69
CA ALA A 378 -1.48 1.48 13.11
C ALA A 378 -2.82 2.22 13.28
N TYR A 379 -3.76 2.09 12.33
CA TYR A 379 -5.10 2.68 12.42
C TYR A 379 -5.86 2.26 13.69
N SER A 380 -5.82 0.97 14.01
CA SER A 380 -6.61 0.40 15.12
C SER A 380 -6.03 0.77 16.48
N ILE A 381 -4.70 0.70 16.64
CA ILE A 381 -4.03 0.98 17.91
C ILE A 381 -4.03 2.49 18.21
N ILE A 382 -3.72 3.31 17.19
CA ILE A 382 -3.48 4.74 17.36
C ILE A 382 -4.80 5.52 17.30
N GLY A 383 -5.72 5.16 16.40
CA GLY A 383 -6.97 5.89 16.20
C GLY A 383 -8.12 5.42 17.10
N VAL A 384 -8.44 4.13 17.04
CA VAL A 384 -9.70 3.61 17.55
C VAL A 384 -9.69 3.41 19.07
N MET A 385 -8.59 2.90 19.64
CA MET A 385 -8.54 2.62 21.10
C MET A 385 -8.79 3.86 21.97
N PRO A 386 -8.11 5.01 21.75
CA PRO A 386 -8.30 6.17 22.62
C PRO A 386 -9.74 6.71 22.59
N PHE A 387 -10.39 6.65 21.43
CA PHE A 387 -11.77 7.11 21.25
C PHE A 387 -12.79 6.30 22.05
N PHE A 388 -12.73 4.96 21.96
CA PHE A 388 -13.66 4.10 22.70
C PHE A 388 -13.39 4.11 24.20
N THR A 389 -12.11 4.20 24.60
CA THR A 389 -11.76 4.39 26.01
C THR A 389 -12.35 5.70 26.57
N MET A 390 -12.31 6.80 25.80
CA MET A 390 -12.95 8.05 26.20
C MET A 390 -14.47 7.90 26.37
N ILE A 391 -15.16 7.32 25.39
CA ILE A 391 -16.62 7.12 25.45
C ILE A 391 -17.00 6.30 26.68
N TYR A 392 -16.26 5.23 26.94
CA TYR A 392 -16.49 4.38 28.12
C TYR A 392 -16.40 5.17 29.43
N LEU A 393 -15.32 5.94 29.62
CA LEU A 393 -15.14 6.76 30.82
C LEU A 393 -16.23 7.83 30.94
N LEU A 394 -16.64 8.41 29.81
CA LEU A 394 -17.66 9.45 29.75
C LEU A 394 -19.04 8.89 30.12
N LEU A 395 -19.40 7.71 29.60
CA LEU A 395 -20.64 7.02 29.95
C LEU A 395 -20.64 6.62 31.42
N ASN A 396 -19.51 6.14 31.96
CA ASN A 396 -19.38 5.82 33.38
C ASN A 396 -19.59 7.06 34.27
N PHE A 397 -19.12 8.23 33.83
CA PHE A 397 -19.30 9.49 34.55
C PHE A 397 -20.74 10.02 34.47
N ILE A 398 -21.31 10.10 33.26
CA ILE A 398 -22.63 10.69 33.00
C ILE A 398 -23.74 9.90 33.70
N PHE A 399 -23.69 8.57 33.60
CA PHE A 399 -24.70 7.69 34.17
C PHE A 399 -24.20 7.14 35.51
N SER A 400 -24.03 8.02 36.50
CA SER A 400 -23.65 7.64 37.86
C SER A 400 -24.85 7.69 38.82
N SER A 401 -24.85 6.81 39.80
CA SER A 401 -25.88 6.71 40.85
C SER A 401 -25.85 7.91 41.81
N SER A 402 -26.79 7.95 42.76
CA SER A 402 -26.80 8.97 43.81
C SER A 402 -25.50 8.94 44.60
N ALA A 403 -24.91 10.12 44.83
CA ALA A 403 -23.63 10.22 45.53
C ALA A 403 -23.77 9.79 47.00
N TYR A 404 -22.77 9.08 47.51
CA TYR A 404 -22.64 8.66 48.89
C TYR A 404 -21.29 9.17 49.48
N GLU A 405 -21.24 9.35 50.80
CA GLU A 405 -20.08 9.91 51.50
C GLU A 405 -19.28 8.81 52.23
N GLU A 406 -17.96 8.79 52.01
CA GLU A 406 -17.01 7.96 52.76
C GLU A 406 -16.11 8.89 53.61
N VAL A 407 -15.99 8.61 54.92
CA VAL A 407 -15.24 9.45 55.87
C VAL A 407 -13.92 8.78 56.26
N TYR A 408 -12.82 9.52 56.13
CA TYR A 408 -11.46 9.09 56.45
C TYR A 408 -10.83 9.99 57.51
N PHE A 409 -10.01 9.41 58.37
CA PHE A 409 -9.23 10.13 59.39
C PHE A 409 -7.88 10.56 58.83
N ILE A 410 -7.34 11.67 59.33
CA ILE A 410 -6.09 12.27 58.84
C ILE A 410 -4.95 12.02 59.85
N ASP A 411 -3.85 11.42 59.38
CA ASP A 411 -2.62 11.16 60.16
C ASP A 411 -1.62 12.33 60.07
N GLU A 412 -1.25 12.73 58.84
CA GLU A 412 -0.30 13.82 58.61
C GLU A 412 -0.79 14.79 57.52
N VAL A 413 -0.43 16.07 57.64
CA VAL A 413 -0.73 17.09 56.64
C VAL A 413 0.56 17.83 56.29
N GLU A 414 0.96 17.75 55.03
CA GLU A 414 2.14 18.42 54.48
C GLU A 414 1.71 19.52 53.51
N PHE A 415 2.14 20.76 53.78
CA PHE A 415 1.86 21.92 52.94
C PHE A 415 3.01 22.15 51.96
N LYS A 416 2.78 21.91 50.66
CA LYS A 416 3.79 22.13 49.60
C LYS A 416 3.29 23.14 48.59
N ARG A 417 3.86 24.36 48.59
CA ARG A 417 3.70 25.42 47.55
C ARG A 417 2.41 25.32 46.70
N GLY A 418 1.24 25.50 47.34
CA GLY A 418 -0.07 25.52 46.67
C GLY A 418 -0.86 24.20 46.66
N GLU A 419 -0.28 23.11 47.18
CA GLU A 419 -0.93 21.81 47.35
C GLU A 419 -0.94 21.41 48.84
N ILE A 420 -2.07 20.89 49.30
CA ILE A 420 -2.19 20.23 50.60
C ILE A 420 -2.10 18.73 50.34
N VAL A 421 -1.12 18.08 50.97
CA VAL A 421 -0.95 16.63 50.91
C VAL A 421 -1.39 16.05 52.24
N VAL A 422 -2.44 15.23 52.22
CA VAL A 422 -3.03 14.63 53.43
C VAL A 422 -2.73 13.13 53.45
N GLU A 423 -2.10 12.66 54.52
CA GLU A 423 -1.91 11.24 54.79
C GLU A 423 -3.07 10.70 55.65
N LEU A 424 -3.69 9.59 55.23
CA LEU A 424 -4.89 9.05 55.88
C LEU A 424 -4.55 8.00 56.93
N ALA A 425 -5.22 8.07 58.09
CA ALA A 425 -5.04 7.17 59.21
C ALA A 425 -5.59 5.77 58.96
N GLY A 426 -4.78 4.75 59.27
CA GLY A 426 -5.23 3.36 59.26
C GLY A 426 -5.38 2.76 57.86
N GLY A 427 -4.27 2.64 57.11
CA GLY A 427 -3.98 1.48 56.26
C GLY A 427 -4.92 1.04 55.12
N GLN A 428 -6.11 1.60 54.89
CA GLN A 428 -6.97 1.19 53.78
C GLN A 428 -7.77 2.34 53.14
N TYR A 429 -7.08 3.24 52.43
CA TYR A 429 -7.54 3.57 51.08
C TYR A 429 -7.12 2.38 50.19
N ARG A 430 -8.04 1.46 49.91
CA ARG A 430 -7.67 0.05 49.68
C ARG A 430 -6.77 -0.18 48.46
N ASN A 431 -5.63 -0.82 48.72
CA ASN A 431 -4.86 -1.71 47.84
C ASN A 431 -3.96 -1.15 46.71
N LYS A 432 -3.38 0.04 46.88
CA LYS A 432 -2.09 0.35 46.22
C LYS A 432 -1.19 1.12 47.17
N ALA A 433 0.05 0.65 47.34
CA ALA A 433 1.12 1.31 48.09
C ALA A 433 1.51 2.73 47.58
N GLN A 434 0.78 3.30 46.61
CA GLN A 434 1.10 4.57 45.95
C GLN A 434 0.21 5.75 46.33
N TYR A 435 -0.88 5.55 47.10
CA TYR A 435 -1.77 6.64 47.48
C TYR A 435 -2.08 6.61 48.98
N ARG A 436 -1.02 6.74 49.80
CA ARG A 436 -1.20 7.20 51.19
C ARG A 436 -1.52 8.69 51.26
N THR A 437 -1.29 9.42 50.16
CA THR A 437 -1.33 10.87 50.11
C THR A 437 -2.40 11.37 49.13
N LEU A 438 -3.40 12.10 49.66
CA LEU A 438 -4.35 12.86 48.85
C LEU A 438 -3.74 14.21 48.52
N ARG A 439 -3.54 14.52 47.23
CA ARG A 439 -3.08 15.84 46.77
C ARG A 439 -4.28 16.71 46.41
N ILE A 440 -4.39 17.86 47.05
CA ILE A 440 -5.52 18.77 46.85
C ILE A 440 -4.98 20.13 46.42
N THR A 441 -5.42 20.55 45.23
CA THR A 441 -5.07 21.85 44.65
C THR A 441 -6.02 22.90 45.19
N HIS A 442 -5.46 23.94 45.80
CA HIS A 442 -6.19 25.01 46.48
C HIS A 442 -7.17 25.75 45.55
N GLN A 443 -8.47 25.73 45.86
CA GLN A 443 -9.36 26.86 45.54
C GLN A 443 -10.20 27.33 46.73
N ASP A 444 -10.63 26.47 47.65
CA ASP A 444 -11.48 26.91 48.75
C ASP A 444 -11.13 26.21 50.08
N THR A 445 -10.14 26.71 50.83
CA THR A 445 -10.09 26.70 52.32
C THR A 445 -8.73 27.11 52.86
N TYR A 446 -8.65 28.23 53.58
CA TYR A 446 -7.55 28.49 54.51
C TYR A 446 -7.79 27.68 55.79
N PHE A 447 -7.03 26.60 56.00
CA PHE A 447 -7.10 25.85 57.25
C PHE A 447 -6.38 26.62 58.36
N GLN A 448 -7.14 27.19 59.31
CA GLN A 448 -6.57 27.80 60.53
C GLN A 448 -6.18 26.74 61.59
N LYS A 449 -6.71 25.51 61.50
CA LYS A 449 -6.38 24.35 62.34
C LYS A 449 -6.33 23.07 61.49
N ARG A 450 -5.54 22.07 61.92
CA ARG A 450 -5.41 20.78 61.23
C ARG A 450 -6.77 20.06 61.19
N PRO A 451 -7.32 19.72 60.01
CA PRO A 451 -8.55 18.94 59.94
C PRO A 451 -8.31 17.51 60.44
N GLU A 452 -9.26 16.97 61.21
CA GLU A 452 -9.17 15.61 61.76
C GLU A 452 -9.76 14.56 60.79
N LYS A 453 -10.72 14.96 59.95
CA LYS A 453 -11.44 14.08 59.03
C LYS A 453 -11.61 14.69 57.65
N VAL A 454 -11.65 13.83 56.65
CA VAL A 454 -12.01 14.15 55.26
C VAL A 454 -13.14 13.25 54.79
N SER A 455 -14.24 13.85 54.33
CA SER A 455 -15.36 13.17 53.69
C SER A 455 -15.21 13.28 52.18
N ILE A 456 -15.18 12.15 51.48
CA ILE A 456 -15.10 12.10 50.02
C ILE A 456 -16.42 11.59 49.47
N LYS A 457 -17.00 12.32 48.52
CA LYS A 457 -18.23 11.96 47.82
C LYS A 457 -17.92 11.13 46.59
N PHE A 458 -18.48 9.93 46.54
CA PHE A 458 -18.42 9.03 45.39
C PHE A 458 -19.81 8.74 44.84
N ALA A 459 -19.88 8.33 43.59
CA ALA A 459 -21.07 7.71 42.99
C ALA A 459 -20.66 6.47 42.21
N GLU A 460 -21.52 5.47 42.11
CA GLU A 460 -21.24 4.31 41.26
C GLU A 460 -21.64 4.63 39.82
N GLY A 461 -20.68 4.56 38.90
CA GLY A 461 -20.93 4.72 37.47
C GLY A 461 -21.64 3.51 36.86
N LEU A 462 -22.17 3.69 35.64
CA LEU A 462 -22.90 2.68 34.87
C LEU A 462 -22.24 1.30 34.79
N PHE A 463 -20.90 1.25 34.82
CA PHE A 463 -20.13 0.01 34.71
C PHE A 463 -19.55 -0.47 36.05
N GLY A 464 -20.08 0.04 37.18
CA GLY A 464 -19.64 -0.34 38.53
C GLY A 464 -18.34 0.32 38.98
N HIS A 465 -17.85 1.34 38.27
CA HIS A 465 -16.65 2.09 38.67
C HIS A 465 -17.01 3.39 39.38
N ARG A 466 -16.34 3.66 40.50
CA ARG A 466 -16.60 4.84 41.31
C ARG A 466 -16.20 6.13 40.59
N VAL A 467 -17.06 7.13 40.70
CA VAL A 467 -16.90 8.47 40.15
C VAL A 467 -16.75 9.43 41.32
N TYR A 468 -15.63 10.14 41.36
CA TYR A 468 -15.37 11.19 42.34
C TYR A 468 -16.30 12.39 42.08
N LYS A 469 -17.00 12.85 43.12
CA LYS A 469 -17.96 13.96 43.05
C LYS A 469 -17.55 15.17 43.89
N GLY A 470 -16.60 15.02 44.81
CA GLY A 470 -16.07 16.13 45.61
C GLY A 470 -15.48 15.67 46.93
N THR A 471 -14.78 16.58 47.61
CA THR A 471 -14.20 16.36 48.94
C THR A 471 -14.66 17.46 49.88
N LYS A 472 -14.99 17.11 51.13
CA LYS A 472 -15.37 18.04 52.20
C LYS A 472 -14.54 17.73 53.44
N PHE A 473 -13.92 18.76 54.02
CA PHE A 473 -13.21 18.64 55.29
C PHE A 473 -14.13 18.95 56.47
N THR A 474 -14.01 18.17 57.54
CA THR A 474 -14.79 18.38 58.77
C THR A 474 -13.89 18.22 59.99
N GLY A 475 -14.04 19.13 60.97
CA GLY A 475 -13.21 19.14 62.18
C GLY A 475 -12.93 20.53 62.78
N PHE A 476 -13.90 21.44 62.77
CA PHE A 476 -13.80 22.69 63.52
C PHE A 476 -14.69 22.61 64.76
N THR A 477 -14.09 22.58 65.95
CA THR A 477 -14.77 23.05 67.16
C THR A 477 -14.67 24.57 67.18
N LEU A 478 -15.82 25.25 67.01
CA LEU A 478 -15.96 26.66 67.34
C LEU A 478 -15.61 26.84 68.83
N ASN A 479 -14.60 27.66 69.09
CA ASN A 479 -14.49 28.46 70.30
C ASN A 479 -13.99 29.84 69.87
#